data_AF-A0A5J4Y8U2-F1
#
_entry.id   AF-A0A5J4Y8U2-F1
#
_cell.length_a   1.000
_cell.length_b   1.000
_cell.length_c   1.000
_cell.angle_alpha   90.00
_cell.angle_beta   90.00
_cell.angle_gamma   90.00
#
_symmetry.space_group_name_H-M   'P 1'
#
loop_
_entity.id
_entity.type
_entity.pdbx_description
1 polymer ?
#
loop_
_entity_poly.entity_id
_entity_poly.type
_entity_poly.pdbx_seq_one_letter_code
_entity_poly.pdbx_strand_id
1 'polypeptide(L)'
;MVKEYTLSTLIDDTSVQEVYQAIWEDSSVWAGYHHSCDHPDAVVSPWQNGERRVTFSTPLKAPAFIKKIVGVEVLEIIETQLLQHHPDGSLVVESKPVLAAPGASKFLTHALFSMSNEVNGKKSCKLEVQITCTCSVWGMQTTVESMMISQAEESASKFLAWAKKKFHEVKQAAAVAKPVPSIVVMGQDEFHDALESAAEAASTASSSSDRQAESEEEEEMQTGTGQLAIRPADMTFEQAIRHYMDEIACTARDTNSQLQTLDNRIQEMTEDIAALRNAVVPSRPQGRPSSSQTLLGSNLSWYIGGSYRSCFLCVLCVCSK
;
A
#
# COMPACT_ATOMS: atom_id res chain seq x y z
N MET A 1 -1.80 8.90 -17.04
CA MET A 1 -0.31 8.89 -17.11
C MET A 1 0.10 7.80 -16.15
N VAL A 2 0.88 6.79 -16.54
CA VAL A 2 1.17 5.68 -15.62
C VAL A 2 1.82 6.23 -14.33
N LYS A 3 1.26 5.87 -13.16
CA LYS A 3 1.81 6.22 -11.86
C LYS A 3 2.54 5.02 -11.29
N GLU A 4 3.77 5.23 -10.85
CA GLU A 4 4.61 4.18 -10.27
C GLU A 4 5.12 4.62 -8.91
N TYR A 5 5.27 3.65 -8.02
CA TYR A 5 5.79 3.81 -6.66
C TYR A 5 6.69 2.61 -6.34
N THR A 6 7.84 2.86 -5.74
CA THR A 6 8.78 1.80 -5.35
C THR A 6 9.23 2.03 -3.91
N LEU A 7 9.10 1.01 -3.09
CA LEU A 7 9.54 0.99 -1.70
C LEU A 7 10.37 -0.27 -1.44
N SER A 8 11.40 -0.20 -0.60
CA SER A 8 12.17 -1.39 -0.23
C SER A 8 12.56 -1.40 1.23
N THR A 9 12.78 -2.61 1.76
CA THR A 9 13.30 -2.85 3.09
C THR A 9 14.45 -3.85 3.01
N LEU A 10 15.34 -3.79 4.00
CA LEU A 10 16.40 -4.77 4.20
C LEU A 10 16.01 -5.68 5.35
N ILE A 11 16.17 -6.99 5.16
CA ILE A 11 16.04 -8.02 6.19
C ILE A 11 17.45 -8.56 6.44
N ASP A 12 17.89 -8.43 7.69
CA ASP A 12 19.27 -8.66 8.11
C ASP A 12 19.52 -10.14 8.46
N ASP A 13 20.77 -10.60 8.26
CA ASP A 13 21.25 -11.96 8.56
C ASP A 13 20.41 -13.08 7.90
N THR A 14 20.04 -12.91 6.63
CA THR A 14 19.22 -13.85 5.85
C THR A 14 19.51 -13.78 4.35
N SER A 15 19.23 -14.88 3.65
CA SER A 15 19.19 -15.00 2.19
C SER A 15 17.78 -14.79 1.64
N VAL A 16 17.69 -14.57 0.33
CA VAL A 16 16.42 -14.55 -0.44
C VAL A 16 15.56 -15.79 -0.17
N GLN A 17 16.17 -16.98 -0.20
CA GLN A 17 15.43 -18.23 -0.03
C GLN A 17 14.78 -18.31 1.36
N GLU A 18 15.52 -18.02 2.44
CA GLU A 18 14.99 -18.04 3.81
C GLU A 18 13.82 -17.05 4.00
N VAL A 19 13.85 -15.89 3.34
CA VAL A 19 12.75 -14.91 3.37
C VAL A 19 11.54 -15.43 2.58
N TYR A 20 11.75 -15.95 1.37
CA TYR A 20 10.68 -16.53 0.56
C TYR A 20 9.95 -17.67 1.30
N GLN A 21 10.70 -18.59 1.91
CA GLN A 21 10.14 -19.73 2.63
C GLN A 21 9.33 -19.30 3.87
N ALA A 22 9.82 -18.31 4.61
CA ALA A 22 9.15 -17.83 5.81
C ALA A 22 7.87 -17.00 5.56
N ILE A 23 7.66 -16.48 4.33
CA ILE A 23 6.65 -15.45 4.03
C ILE A 23 5.73 -15.83 2.86
N TRP A 24 6.26 -16.38 1.78
CA TRP A 24 5.54 -16.65 0.53
C TRP A 24 5.27 -18.13 0.24
N GLU A 25 6.13 -19.05 0.68
CA GLU A 25 6.01 -20.48 0.33
C GLU A 25 4.72 -21.10 0.89
N ASP A 26 4.42 -20.86 2.17
CA ASP A 26 3.20 -21.36 2.82
C ASP A 26 2.00 -20.43 2.57
N SER A 27 0.94 -20.98 1.95
CA SER A 27 -0.34 -20.30 1.75
C SER A 27 -1.02 -19.93 3.06
N SER A 28 -0.79 -20.67 4.16
CA SER A 28 -1.37 -20.39 5.48
C SER A 28 -0.79 -19.11 6.10
N VAL A 29 0.53 -18.87 5.92
CA VAL A 29 1.20 -17.65 6.37
C VAL A 29 0.72 -16.45 5.57
N TRP A 30 0.56 -16.59 4.26
CA TRP A 30 0.02 -15.53 3.41
C TRP A 30 -1.47 -15.25 3.70
N ALA A 31 -2.28 -16.28 3.97
CA ALA A 31 -3.66 -16.09 4.41
C ALA A 31 -3.70 -15.34 5.76
N GLY A 32 -2.81 -15.67 6.69
CA GLY A 32 -2.64 -14.97 7.97
C GLY A 32 -2.29 -13.49 7.82
N TYR A 33 -1.53 -13.10 6.78
CA TYR A 33 -1.32 -11.69 6.44
C TYR A 33 -2.64 -11.01 6.08
N HIS A 34 -3.41 -11.57 5.13
CA HIS A 34 -4.69 -10.99 4.73
C HIS A 34 -5.70 -10.89 5.89
N HIS A 35 -5.73 -11.88 6.81
CA HIS A 35 -6.54 -11.79 8.03
C HIS A 35 -6.08 -10.64 8.94
N SER A 36 -4.77 -10.40 9.06
CA SER A 36 -4.25 -9.22 9.80
C SER A 36 -4.58 -7.89 9.12
N CYS A 37 -4.89 -7.92 7.81
CA CYS A 37 -5.38 -6.81 7.02
C CYS A 37 -6.91 -6.66 7.02
N ASP A 38 -7.63 -7.31 7.94
CA ASP A 38 -9.10 -7.25 8.03
C ASP A 38 -9.82 -7.82 6.78
N HIS A 39 -9.20 -8.81 6.13
CA HIS A 39 -9.79 -9.61 5.06
C HIS A 39 -10.06 -11.05 5.57
N PRO A 40 -11.12 -11.28 6.36
CA PRO A 40 -11.40 -12.57 7.01
C PRO A 40 -11.90 -13.66 6.04
N ASP A 41 -12.27 -13.29 4.82
CA ASP A 41 -12.69 -14.19 3.75
C ASP A 41 -11.52 -14.59 2.82
N ALA A 42 -10.29 -14.19 3.16
CA ALA A 42 -9.13 -14.38 2.29
C ALA A 42 -8.72 -15.86 2.15
N VAL A 43 -8.82 -16.37 0.93
CA VAL A 43 -8.39 -17.71 0.53
C VAL A 43 -7.14 -17.61 -0.33
N VAL A 44 -6.12 -18.39 0.00
CA VAL A 44 -4.84 -18.45 -0.72
C VAL A 44 -4.64 -19.88 -1.23
N SER A 45 -4.50 -20.06 -2.54
CA SER A 45 -4.12 -21.36 -3.10
C SER A 45 -2.65 -21.66 -2.80
N PRO A 46 -2.25 -22.94 -2.69
CA PRO A 46 -0.83 -23.30 -2.79
C PRO A 46 -0.27 -22.90 -4.16
N TRP A 47 1.05 -22.80 -4.24
CA TRP A 47 1.76 -22.64 -5.51
C TRP A 47 1.59 -23.89 -6.41
N GLN A 48 1.23 -23.68 -7.66
CA GLN A 48 1.11 -24.69 -8.70
C GLN A 48 1.80 -24.18 -9.97
N ASN A 49 2.88 -24.86 -10.39
CA ASN A 49 3.68 -24.48 -11.57
C ASN A 49 4.20 -23.02 -11.57
N GLY A 50 4.45 -22.46 -10.39
CA GLY A 50 4.86 -21.06 -10.23
C GLY A 50 3.71 -20.05 -10.26
N GLU A 51 2.44 -20.49 -10.35
CA GLU A 51 1.27 -19.63 -10.19
C GLU A 51 0.57 -19.93 -8.86
N ARG A 52 -0.02 -18.91 -8.21
CA ARG A 52 -1.04 -19.10 -7.18
C ARG A 52 -2.14 -18.05 -7.30
N ARG A 53 -3.29 -18.34 -6.68
CA ARG A 53 -4.43 -17.43 -6.62
C ARG A 53 -4.72 -17.01 -5.19
N VAL A 54 -4.99 -15.73 -4.97
CA VAL A 54 -5.55 -15.19 -3.73
C VAL A 54 -6.91 -14.58 -4.03
N THR A 55 -7.92 -14.85 -3.22
CA THR A 55 -9.25 -14.26 -3.35
C THR A 55 -9.71 -13.71 -2.01
N PHE A 56 -10.17 -12.47 -1.98
CA PHE A 56 -10.63 -11.80 -0.76
C PHE A 56 -11.57 -10.64 -1.10
N SER A 57 -12.33 -10.17 -0.12
CA SER A 57 -13.20 -8.99 -0.27
C SER A 57 -12.71 -7.82 0.59
N THR A 58 -12.95 -6.60 0.14
CA THR A 58 -12.66 -5.39 0.93
C THR A 58 -13.73 -4.31 0.74
N PRO A 59 -14.10 -3.53 1.77
CA PRO A 59 -14.94 -2.36 1.61
C PRO A 59 -14.28 -1.31 0.69
N LEU A 60 -15.03 -0.77 -0.28
CA LEU A 60 -14.52 0.25 -1.18
C LEU A 60 -14.31 1.58 -0.44
N LYS A 61 -13.08 1.81 0.04
CA LYS A 61 -12.67 3.09 0.66
C LYS A 61 -12.35 4.13 -0.41
N ALA A 62 -13.40 4.60 -1.09
CA ALA A 62 -13.31 5.64 -2.12
C ALA A 62 -14.45 6.67 -1.97
N PRO A 63 -14.29 7.90 -2.50
CA PRO A 63 -15.33 8.92 -2.52
C PRO A 63 -16.60 8.45 -3.24
N ALA A 64 -17.76 9.03 -2.88
CA ALA A 64 -19.06 8.64 -3.39
C ALA A 64 -19.15 8.61 -4.94
N PHE A 65 -18.46 9.50 -5.63
CA PHE A 65 -18.44 9.51 -7.10
C PHE A 65 -17.70 8.28 -7.70
N ILE A 66 -16.65 7.78 -7.04
CA ILE A 66 -15.97 6.55 -7.44
C ILE A 66 -16.86 5.35 -7.14
N LYS A 67 -17.44 5.28 -5.92
CA LYS A 67 -18.41 4.23 -5.55
C LYS A 67 -19.55 4.13 -6.58
N LYS A 68 -20.08 5.28 -7.03
CA LYS A 68 -21.11 5.35 -8.08
C LYS A 68 -20.63 4.86 -9.45
N ILE A 69 -19.35 5.02 -9.80
CA ILE A 69 -18.76 4.54 -11.07
C ILE A 69 -18.54 3.03 -11.05
N VAL A 70 -18.11 2.45 -9.91
CA VAL A 70 -17.90 1.00 -9.76
C VAL A 70 -19.23 0.27 -9.49
N GLY A 71 -20.19 0.94 -8.85
CA GLY A 71 -21.53 0.40 -8.59
C GLY A 71 -21.63 -0.61 -7.44
N VAL A 72 -20.58 -0.75 -6.62
CA VAL A 72 -20.53 -1.65 -5.46
C VAL A 72 -19.87 -0.98 -4.24
N GLU A 73 -20.31 -1.36 -3.05
CA GLU A 73 -19.72 -0.93 -1.76
C GLU A 73 -18.60 -1.86 -1.27
N VAL A 74 -18.57 -3.10 -1.77
CA VAL A 74 -17.56 -4.11 -1.46
C VAL A 74 -16.94 -4.58 -2.77
N LEU A 75 -15.61 -4.59 -2.84
CA LEU A 75 -14.84 -5.16 -3.94
C LEU A 75 -14.49 -6.61 -3.61
N GLU A 76 -14.97 -7.55 -4.41
CA GLU A 76 -14.37 -8.89 -4.50
C GLU A 76 -13.11 -8.79 -5.39
N ILE A 77 -12.01 -9.38 -4.93
CA ILE A 77 -10.68 -9.25 -5.53
C ILE A 77 -10.11 -10.64 -5.80
N ILE A 78 -9.66 -10.86 -7.04
CA ILE A 78 -9.10 -12.11 -7.51
C ILE A 78 -7.67 -11.87 -8.00
N GLU A 79 -6.69 -12.15 -7.14
CA GLU A 79 -5.25 -12.02 -7.39
C GLU A 79 -4.65 -13.26 -8.02
N THR A 80 -4.07 -13.13 -9.21
CA THR A 80 -3.11 -14.10 -9.73
C THR A 80 -1.71 -13.61 -9.39
N GLN A 81 -0.91 -14.47 -8.74
CA GLN A 81 0.50 -14.24 -8.46
C GLN A 81 1.37 -15.23 -9.25
N LEU A 82 2.45 -14.74 -9.84
CA LEU A 82 3.40 -15.52 -10.66
C LEU A 82 4.82 -15.41 -10.06
N LEU A 83 5.43 -16.55 -9.80
CA LEU A 83 6.75 -16.71 -9.20
C LEU A 83 7.81 -16.94 -10.28
N GLN A 84 8.83 -16.10 -10.30
CA GLN A 84 9.98 -16.20 -11.18
C GLN A 84 11.26 -16.34 -10.36
N HIS A 85 12.03 -17.40 -10.62
CA HIS A 85 13.36 -17.59 -10.06
C HIS A 85 14.41 -17.18 -11.11
N HIS A 86 15.38 -16.36 -10.70
CA HIS A 86 16.47 -15.93 -11.58
C HIS A 86 17.76 -16.72 -11.31
N PRO A 87 18.64 -16.90 -12.32
CA PRO A 87 19.89 -17.68 -12.16
C PRO A 87 20.90 -17.09 -11.15
N ASP A 88 20.76 -15.82 -10.78
CA ASP A 88 21.58 -15.14 -9.77
C ASP A 88 21.09 -15.39 -8.32
N GLY A 89 20.02 -16.18 -8.16
CA GLY A 89 19.38 -16.45 -6.87
C GLY A 89 18.46 -15.33 -6.39
N SER A 90 18.17 -14.32 -7.22
CA SER A 90 17.06 -13.41 -6.99
C SER A 90 15.72 -14.05 -7.38
N LEU A 91 14.63 -13.49 -6.86
CA LEU A 91 13.28 -14.01 -7.00
C LEU A 91 12.32 -12.85 -7.16
N VAL A 92 11.41 -12.95 -8.13
CA VAL A 92 10.34 -11.98 -8.35
C VAL A 92 8.98 -12.66 -8.20
N VAL A 93 8.11 -12.11 -7.36
CA VAL A 93 6.68 -12.43 -7.36
C VAL A 93 5.94 -11.27 -8.04
N GLU A 94 5.36 -11.57 -9.19
CA GLU A 94 4.48 -10.67 -9.93
C GLU A 94 3.04 -10.87 -9.44
N SER A 95 2.30 -9.78 -9.19
CA SER A 95 0.94 -9.78 -8.64
C SER A 95 0.00 -8.96 -9.52
N LYS A 96 -1.10 -9.60 -9.92
CA LYS A 96 -2.12 -9.12 -10.86
C LYS A 96 -3.53 -9.43 -10.36
N PRO A 97 -4.13 -8.62 -9.47
CA PRO A 97 -5.50 -8.83 -9.03
C PRO A 97 -6.54 -8.19 -9.93
N VAL A 98 -7.72 -8.77 -9.97
CA VAL A 98 -8.83 -8.31 -10.81
C VAL A 98 -10.02 -8.11 -9.89
N LEU A 99 -10.65 -6.92 -9.91
CA LEU A 99 -11.88 -6.71 -9.15
C LEU A 99 -13.05 -7.32 -9.91
N ALA A 100 -13.85 -8.14 -9.25
CA ALA A 100 -15.05 -8.75 -9.81
C ALA A 100 -16.26 -7.79 -9.71
N ALA A 101 -16.12 -6.57 -10.24
CA ALA A 101 -17.15 -5.53 -10.19
C ALA A 101 -17.44 -4.89 -11.57
N PRO A 102 -18.68 -4.40 -11.82
CA PRO A 102 -19.00 -3.65 -13.02
C PRO A 102 -18.06 -2.45 -13.22
N GLY A 103 -17.52 -2.29 -14.43
CA GLY A 103 -16.59 -1.18 -14.74
C GLY A 103 -15.22 -1.25 -14.06
N ALA A 104 -14.92 -2.28 -13.25
CA ALA A 104 -13.61 -2.50 -12.63
C ALA A 104 -12.45 -2.53 -13.62
N SER A 105 -12.70 -3.00 -14.85
CA SER A 105 -11.74 -3.01 -15.96
C SER A 105 -11.18 -1.64 -16.36
N LYS A 106 -11.65 -0.55 -15.73
CA LYS A 106 -11.10 0.80 -15.88
C LYS A 106 -9.98 1.15 -14.89
N PHE A 107 -9.77 0.34 -13.85
CA PHE A 107 -8.84 0.64 -12.75
C PHE A 107 -7.80 -0.47 -12.68
N LEU A 108 -6.58 -0.21 -13.14
CA LEU A 108 -5.54 -1.23 -13.24
C LEU A 108 -4.37 -0.90 -12.32
N THR A 109 -3.80 -1.91 -11.69
CA THR A 109 -2.54 -1.81 -10.94
C THR A 109 -1.71 -3.05 -11.26
N HIS A 110 -0.47 -3.05 -10.82
CA HIS A 110 0.44 -4.18 -10.96
C HIS A 110 1.45 -4.09 -9.83
N ALA A 111 1.75 -5.20 -9.14
CA ALA A 111 2.74 -5.21 -8.08
C ALA A 111 3.85 -6.22 -8.38
N LEU A 112 5.10 -5.79 -8.28
CA LEU A 112 6.30 -6.61 -8.43
C LEU A 112 7.03 -6.63 -7.09
N PHE A 113 7.12 -7.82 -6.48
CA PHE A 113 7.85 -8.07 -5.26
C PHE A 113 9.19 -8.72 -5.61
N SER A 114 10.27 -7.94 -5.57
CA SER A 114 11.62 -8.37 -5.94
C SER A 114 12.45 -8.65 -4.69
N MET A 115 13.01 -9.85 -4.59
CA MET A 115 13.93 -10.26 -3.52
C MET A 115 15.31 -10.54 -4.10
N SER A 116 16.32 -9.85 -3.58
CA SER A 116 17.72 -10.02 -3.98
C SER A 116 18.66 -10.01 -2.78
N ASN A 117 19.80 -10.72 -2.88
CA ASN A 117 20.83 -10.66 -1.86
C ASN A 117 21.59 -9.33 -1.99
N GLU A 118 21.82 -8.62 -0.88
CA GLU A 118 22.56 -7.37 -0.90
C GLU A 118 24.07 -7.63 -1.08
N VAL A 119 24.74 -6.85 -1.93
CA VAL A 119 26.15 -7.07 -2.30
C VAL A 119 27.15 -6.52 -1.25
N ASN A 120 26.65 -5.88 -0.19
CA ASN A 120 27.44 -5.12 0.79
C ASN A 120 28.16 -5.98 1.86
N GLY A 121 28.53 -7.22 1.52
CA GLY A 121 29.38 -8.10 2.36
C GLY A 121 28.72 -8.69 3.61
N LYS A 122 27.46 -8.37 3.88
CA LYS A 122 26.62 -9.03 4.89
C LYS A 122 25.59 -9.93 4.19
N LYS A 123 25.16 -10.99 4.87
CA LYS A 123 24.05 -11.84 4.39
C LYS A 123 22.74 -11.11 4.67
N SER A 124 22.32 -10.21 3.79
CA SER A 124 21.02 -9.51 3.88
C SER A 124 20.20 -9.72 2.61
N CYS A 125 18.87 -9.77 2.78
CA CYS A 125 17.91 -9.80 1.69
C CYS A 125 17.27 -8.41 1.54
N LYS A 126 17.43 -7.79 0.38
CA LYS A 126 16.61 -6.65 -0.03
C LYS A 126 15.28 -7.18 -0.53
N LEU A 127 14.19 -6.73 0.08
CA LEU A 127 12.83 -6.94 -0.40
C LEU A 127 12.28 -5.61 -0.91
N GLU A 128 11.99 -5.53 -2.19
CA GLU A 128 11.49 -4.35 -2.90
C GLU A 128 10.09 -4.61 -3.45
N VAL A 129 9.23 -3.61 -3.37
CA VAL A 129 7.88 -3.63 -3.92
C VAL A 129 7.77 -2.45 -4.89
N GLN A 130 7.59 -2.72 -6.17
CA GLN A 130 7.21 -1.74 -7.17
C GLN A 130 5.72 -1.90 -7.47
N ILE A 131 4.97 -0.81 -7.45
CA ILE A 131 3.54 -0.78 -7.75
C ILE A 131 3.27 0.23 -8.86
N THR A 132 2.51 -0.19 -9.87
CA THR A 132 2.18 0.60 -11.06
C THR A 132 0.67 0.75 -11.17
N CYS A 133 0.09 1.93 -10.92
CA CYS A 133 -1.34 2.24 -11.03
C CYS A 133 -1.68 2.96 -12.35
N THR A 134 -2.85 2.64 -12.93
CA THR A 134 -3.40 3.25 -14.15
C THR A 134 -4.93 3.30 -14.09
N CYS A 135 -5.53 4.32 -14.71
CA CYS A 135 -6.99 4.45 -14.80
C CYS A 135 -7.44 4.91 -16.19
N SER A 136 -8.58 4.43 -16.67
CA SER A 136 -9.22 4.86 -17.93
C SER A 136 -10.52 5.66 -17.74
N VAL A 137 -10.76 6.21 -16.55
CA VAL A 137 -11.86 7.15 -16.29
C VAL A 137 -11.54 8.51 -16.89
N TRP A 138 -12.25 8.86 -17.97
CA TRP A 138 -12.10 10.15 -18.65
C TRP A 138 -12.36 11.34 -17.72
N GLY A 139 -11.60 12.42 -17.89
CA GLY A 139 -11.68 13.64 -17.06
C GLY A 139 -11.10 13.53 -15.65
N MET A 140 -10.98 12.32 -15.08
CA MET A 140 -10.53 12.12 -13.68
C MET A 140 -9.33 11.18 -13.52
N GLN A 141 -8.78 10.65 -14.63
CA GLN A 141 -7.69 9.67 -14.65
C GLN A 141 -6.57 9.98 -13.63
N THR A 142 -5.96 11.15 -13.68
CA THR A 142 -4.83 11.50 -12.78
C THR A 142 -5.23 11.52 -11.31
N THR A 143 -6.43 12.01 -10.99
CA THR A 143 -6.95 12.02 -9.60
C THR A 143 -7.12 10.59 -9.09
N VAL A 144 -7.72 9.72 -9.90
CA VAL A 144 -7.92 8.31 -9.54
C VAL A 144 -6.58 7.56 -9.41
N GLU A 145 -5.66 7.75 -10.37
CA GLU A 145 -4.32 7.15 -10.34
C GLU A 145 -3.55 7.58 -9.07
N SER A 146 -3.66 8.86 -8.67
CA SER A 146 -3.06 9.37 -7.43
C SER A 146 -3.71 8.79 -6.16
N MET A 147 -5.03 8.55 -6.17
CA MET A 147 -5.70 7.88 -5.03
C MET A 147 -5.32 6.40 -4.92
N MET A 148 -5.28 5.69 -6.06
CA MET A 148 -4.86 4.29 -6.12
C MET A 148 -3.42 4.12 -5.63
N ILE A 149 -2.48 4.97 -6.10
CA ILE A 149 -1.07 4.85 -5.71
C ILE A 149 -0.84 5.21 -4.24
N SER A 150 -1.57 6.19 -3.68
CA SER A 150 -1.49 6.55 -2.26
C SER A 150 -1.97 5.41 -1.35
N GLN A 151 -3.06 4.74 -1.71
CA GLN A 151 -3.50 3.53 -0.99
C GLN A 151 -2.51 2.37 -1.14
N ALA A 152 -1.94 2.20 -2.33
CA ALA A 152 -0.98 1.15 -2.58
C ALA A 152 0.35 1.37 -1.83
N GLU A 153 0.80 2.61 -1.68
CA GLU A 153 1.94 3.01 -0.83
C GLU A 153 1.73 2.63 0.65
N GLU A 154 0.55 2.93 1.21
CA GLU A 154 0.23 2.57 2.59
C GLU A 154 0.16 1.05 2.78
N SER A 155 -0.41 0.34 1.80
CA SER A 155 -0.47 -1.13 1.77
C SER A 155 0.92 -1.77 1.67
N ALA A 156 1.78 -1.28 0.76
CA ALA A 156 3.17 -1.74 0.62
C ALA A 156 3.99 -1.48 1.88
N SER A 157 3.81 -0.34 2.53
CA SER A 157 4.49 0.00 3.78
C SER A 157 4.10 -0.95 4.92
N LYS A 158 2.80 -1.23 5.08
CA LYS A 158 2.29 -2.22 6.05
C LYS A 158 2.79 -3.62 5.73
N PHE A 159 2.79 -3.99 4.46
CA PHE A 159 3.31 -5.27 3.99
C PHE A 159 4.79 -5.47 4.35
N LEU A 160 5.66 -4.51 4.02
CA LEU A 160 7.11 -4.62 4.30
C LEU A 160 7.41 -4.67 5.81
N ALA A 161 6.67 -3.92 6.61
CA ALA A 161 6.77 -3.96 8.07
C ALA A 161 6.34 -5.32 8.63
N TRP A 162 5.21 -5.86 8.16
CA TRP A 162 4.74 -7.20 8.51
C TRP A 162 5.72 -8.29 8.07
N ALA A 163 6.24 -8.23 6.85
CA ALA A 163 7.18 -9.18 6.28
C ALA A 163 8.47 -9.28 7.13
N LYS A 164 9.07 -8.13 7.48
CA LYS A 164 10.25 -8.09 8.36
C LYS A 164 9.94 -8.65 9.75
N LYS A 165 8.79 -8.29 10.35
CA LYS A 165 8.36 -8.83 11.66
C LYS A 165 8.18 -10.35 11.60
N LYS A 166 7.43 -10.85 10.61
CA LYS A 166 7.08 -12.26 10.45
C LYS A 166 8.30 -13.14 10.24
N PHE A 167 9.27 -12.67 9.44
CA PHE A 167 10.54 -13.35 9.28
C PHE A 167 11.28 -13.53 10.61
N HIS A 168 11.36 -12.48 11.43
CA HIS A 168 12.00 -12.57 12.75
C HIS A 168 11.25 -13.53 13.70
N GLU A 169 9.92 -13.54 13.70
CA GLU A 169 9.11 -14.51 14.47
C GLU A 169 9.44 -15.96 14.08
N VAL A 170 9.45 -16.26 12.77
CA VAL A 170 9.77 -17.61 12.24
C VAL A 170 11.21 -18.01 12.58
N LYS A 171 12.17 -17.09 12.41
CA LYS A 171 13.60 -17.32 12.73
C LYS A 171 13.82 -17.56 14.23
N GLN A 172 13.08 -16.88 15.11
CA GLN A 172 13.13 -17.12 16.56
C GLN A 172 12.50 -18.47 16.93
N ALA A 173 11.33 -18.81 16.38
CA ALA A 173 10.69 -20.11 16.61
C ALA A 173 11.59 -21.28 16.17
N ALA A 174 12.24 -21.17 15.00
CA ALA A 174 13.19 -22.15 14.49
C ALA A 174 14.47 -22.28 15.36
N ALA A 175 14.88 -21.22 16.06
CA ALA A 175 16.00 -21.26 16.99
C ALA A 175 15.64 -22.01 18.29
N VAL A 176 14.42 -21.83 18.81
CA VAL A 176 13.92 -22.54 19.99
C VAL A 176 13.61 -24.00 19.70
N ALA A 177 13.14 -24.32 18.49
CA ALA A 177 12.81 -25.69 18.06
C ALA A 177 14.03 -26.60 17.82
N LYS A 178 15.27 -26.10 17.93
CA LYS A 178 16.46 -26.96 17.86
C LYS A 178 16.46 -27.94 19.05
N PRO A 179 16.60 -29.25 18.81
CA PRO A 179 16.38 -30.25 19.84
C PRO A 179 17.40 -30.10 20.99
N VAL A 180 16.90 -30.25 22.21
CA VAL A 180 17.72 -30.58 23.38
C VAL A 180 18.63 -31.75 22.99
N PRO A 181 19.96 -31.67 23.20
CA PRO A 181 20.85 -32.76 22.83
C PRO A 181 20.38 -34.03 23.52
N SER A 182 20.19 -35.11 22.74
CA SER A 182 19.72 -36.40 23.26
C SER A 182 20.54 -36.77 24.48
N ILE A 183 19.89 -36.80 25.65
CA ILE A 183 20.49 -37.35 26.86
C ILE A 183 20.89 -38.78 26.51
N VAL A 184 22.20 -39.06 26.61
CA VAL A 184 22.71 -40.40 26.42
C VAL A 184 22.09 -41.24 27.53
N VAL A 185 21.11 -42.07 27.18
CA VAL A 185 20.50 -43.05 28.09
C VAL A 185 21.56 -44.08 28.42
N MET A 186 22.29 -43.85 29.51
CA MET A 186 23.17 -44.83 30.11
C MET A 186 22.32 -45.85 30.88
N GLY A 187 22.42 -47.13 30.51
CA GLY A 187 22.03 -48.28 31.33
C GLY A 187 20.55 -48.45 31.67
N GLN A 188 19.86 -49.37 30.97
CA GLN A 188 18.50 -49.80 31.31
C GLN A 188 18.46 -50.83 32.45
N ASP A 189 18.93 -50.54 33.66
CA ASP A 189 18.91 -51.52 34.77
C ASP A 189 18.31 -51.03 36.12
N GLU A 190 18.05 -49.73 36.33
CA GLU A 190 17.61 -49.22 37.66
C GLU A 190 16.31 -48.38 37.68
N PHE A 191 15.56 -48.26 36.58
CA PHE A 191 14.46 -47.27 36.47
C PHE A 191 13.03 -47.82 36.50
N HIS A 192 12.74 -48.82 37.36
CA HIS A 192 11.39 -49.39 37.51
C HIS A 192 10.57 -48.92 38.72
N ASP A 193 11.19 -48.29 39.73
CA ASP A 193 10.50 -47.91 40.99
C ASP A 193 9.84 -46.51 41.01
N ALA A 194 10.02 -45.71 39.96
CA ALA A 194 9.62 -44.28 39.97
C ALA A 194 8.24 -43.96 39.36
N LEU A 195 7.53 -44.93 38.77
CA LEU A 195 6.39 -44.64 37.88
C LEU A 195 4.99 -44.62 38.56
N GLU A 196 4.88 -44.93 39.86
CA GLU A 196 3.59 -45.08 40.54
C GLU A 196 3.13 -43.84 41.34
N SER A 197 3.98 -42.81 41.48
CA SER A 197 3.75 -41.68 42.42
C SER A 197 3.24 -40.36 41.80
N ALA A 198 2.82 -40.34 40.52
CA ALA A 198 2.52 -39.08 39.81
C ALA A 198 1.10 -38.98 39.19
N ALA A 199 0.20 -39.93 39.50
CA ALA A 199 -1.13 -39.99 38.89
C ALA A 199 -2.23 -39.18 39.62
N GLU A 200 -1.98 -38.65 40.81
CA GLU A 200 -2.98 -37.94 41.64
C GLU A 200 -2.56 -36.50 41.96
N ALA A 201 -2.66 -35.59 40.99
CA ALA A 201 -2.58 -34.15 41.24
C ALA A 201 -3.45 -33.29 40.30
N ALA A 202 -4.56 -32.81 40.86
CA ALA A 202 -5.25 -31.55 40.52
C ALA A 202 -5.90 -31.41 39.12
N SER A 203 -7.02 -32.10 38.93
CA SER A 203 -8.14 -31.59 38.13
C SER A 203 -9.03 -30.66 38.98
N THR A 204 -8.93 -29.33 38.81
CA THR A 204 -9.86 -28.38 39.51
C THR A 204 -10.00 -26.99 38.87
N ALA A 205 -11.23 -26.46 38.90
CA ALA A 205 -11.68 -25.09 38.57
C ALA A 205 -11.51 -24.62 37.10
N SER A 206 -12.51 -24.18 36.31
CA SER A 206 -13.87 -23.61 36.50
C SER A 206 -13.97 -22.09 36.75
N SER A 207 -14.52 -21.39 35.75
CA SER A 207 -15.38 -20.17 35.80
C SER A 207 -14.82 -18.84 36.31
N SER A 208 -14.99 -17.75 35.53
CA SER A 208 -15.94 -16.64 35.83
C SER A 208 -15.62 -15.30 35.12
N SER A 209 -16.62 -14.38 35.14
CA SER A 209 -16.64 -12.95 34.72
C SER A 209 -16.70 -12.69 33.21
N ASP A 210 -17.69 -12.03 32.61
CA ASP A 210 -18.55 -10.85 32.91
C ASP A 210 -17.85 -9.47 32.93
N ARG A 211 -18.57 -8.49 32.35
CA ARG A 211 -18.27 -7.04 32.15
C ARG A 211 -17.40 -6.71 30.92
N GLN A 212 -17.57 -5.56 30.24
CA GLN A 212 -18.52 -4.45 30.38
C GLN A 212 -18.82 -3.86 28.99
N ALA A 213 -20.01 -3.29 28.79
CA ALA A 213 -20.31 -2.46 27.61
C ALA A 213 -20.24 -0.99 28.03
N GLU A 214 -19.49 -0.18 27.29
CA GLU A 214 -19.41 1.26 27.47
C GLU A 214 -19.64 1.96 26.13
N SER A 215 -20.31 3.11 26.19
CA SER A 215 -20.92 3.81 25.07
C SER A 215 -20.70 5.31 25.24
N GLU A 216 -19.96 5.92 24.33
CA GLU A 216 -19.71 7.37 24.26
C GLU A 216 -19.88 7.76 22.78
N GLU A 217 -21.00 8.41 22.45
CA GLU A 217 -21.19 9.88 22.39
C GLU A 217 -20.90 10.44 20.99
N GLU A 218 -21.97 10.59 20.19
CA GLU A 218 -21.97 11.25 18.90
C GLU A 218 -22.16 12.77 19.08
N GLU A 219 -21.14 13.59 18.81
CA GLU A 219 -21.29 15.05 18.67
C GLU A 219 -21.79 15.42 17.25
N GLU A 220 -23.10 15.63 17.10
CA GLU A 220 -23.65 16.28 15.90
C GLU A 220 -23.27 17.77 15.85
N MET A 221 -22.19 18.11 15.16
CA MET A 221 -21.88 19.50 14.81
C MET A 221 -22.77 20.00 13.66
N GLN A 222 -23.96 20.51 14.00
CA GLN A 222 -24.84 21.19 13.05
C GLN A 222 -24.20 22.47 12.51
N THR A 223 -23.77 22.45 11.24
CA THR A 223 -23.55 23.66 10.45
C THR A 223 -24.54 23.70 9.29
N GLY A 224 -25.43 24.68 9.33
CA GLY A 224 -26.57 24.74 8.42
C GLY A 224 -26.36 25.66 7.23
N THR A 225 -26.76 25.20 6.05
CA THR A 225 -27.42 26.03 5.03
C THR A 225 -28.53 25.20 4.40
N GLY A 226 -29.78 25.51 4.76
CA GLY A 226 -30.96 24.75 4.35
C GLY A 226 -31.31 24.94 2.88
N GLN A 227 -30.67 24.17 2.00
CA GLN A 227 -31.14 23.95 0.64
C GLN A 227 -31.81 22.56 0.60
N LEU A 228 -33.10 22.52 0.25
CA LEU A 228 -33.90 21.30 0.25
C LEU A 228 -33.28 20.26 -0.70
N ALA A 229 -32.55 19.31 -0.13
CA ALA A 229 -31.90 18.24 -0.88
C ALA A 229 -32.96 17.35 -1.53
N ILE A 230 -33.18 17.56 -2.84
CA ILE A 230 -34.07 16.74 -3.66
C ILE A 230 -33.49 15.32 -3.61
N ARG A 231 -34.26 14.38 -3.06
CA ARG A 231 -33.80 12.99 -2.93
C ARG A 231 -33.50 12.42 -4.32
N PRO A 232 -32.32 11.81 -4.57
CA PRO A 232 -31.94 11.33 -5.90
C PRO A 232 -32.87 10.26 -6.51
N ALA A 233 -33.74 9.66 -5.69
CA ALA A 233 -34.66 8.59 -6.10
C ALA A 233 -35.75 9.05 -7.09
N ASP A 234 -36.11 10.34 -7.08
CA ASP A 234 -37.24 10.87 -7.86
C ASP A 234 -36.81 11.63 -9.13
N MET A 235 -35.50 11.72 -9.42
CA MET A 235 -34.99 12.40 -10.62
C MET A 235 -35.00 11.48 -11.84
N THR A 236 -35.42 12.01 -12.99
CA THR A 236 -35.17 11.31 -14.27
C THR A 236 -33.67 11.28 -14.58
N PHE A 237 -33.23 10.32 -15.38
CA PHE A 237 -31.81 10.19 -15.78
C PHE A 237 -31.24 11.49 -16.38
N GLU A 238 -32.04 12.21 -17.18
CA GLU A 238 -31.66 13.49 -17.78
C GLU A 238 -31.54 14.62 -16.74
N GLN A 239 -32.44 14.65 -15.74
CA GLN A 239 -32.37 15.60 -14.63
C GLN A 239 -31.15 15.34 -13.75
N ALA A 240 -30.86 14.06 -13.45
CA ALA A 240 -29.66 13.67 -12.72
C ALA A 240 -28.39 14.10 -13.46
N ILE A 241 -28.30 13.88 -14.79
CA ILE A 241 -27.15 14.36 -15.59
C ILE A 241 -26.99 15.88 -15.47
N ARG A 242 -28.08 16.67 -15.62
CA ARG A 242 -28.01 18.13 -15.50
C ARG A 242 -27.54 18.56 -14.11
N HIS A 243 -28.09 17.96 -13.05
CA HIS A 243 -27.66 18.22 -11.67
C HIS A 243 -26.15 18.02 -11.49
N TYR A 244 -25.60 16.89 -11.96
CA TYR A 244 -24.16 16.64 -11.85
C TYR A 244 -23.31 17.58 -12.71
N MET A 245 -23.79 18.00 -13.88
CA MET A 245 -23.10 19.01 -14.69
C MET A 245 -23.08 20.38 -14.01
N ASP A 246 -24.18 20.78 -13.36
CA ASP A 246 -24.28 22.04 -12.62
C ASP A 246 -23.43 22.02 -11.33
N GLU A 247 -23.40 20.88 -10.60
CA GLU A 247 -22.48 20.68 -9.46
C GLU A 247 -21.02 20.78 -9.91
N ILE A 248 -20.63 20.07 -10.97
CA ILE A 248 -19.26 20.12 -11.52
C ILE A 248 -18.91 21.54 -11.97
N ALA A 249 -19.83 22.27 -12.60
CA ALA A 249 -19.61 23.66 -13.01
C ALA A 249 -19.46 24.61 -11.82
N CYS A 250 -20.19 24.39 -10.72
CA CYS A 250 -20.01 25.14 -9.48
C CYS A 250 -18.68 24.82 -8.80
N THR A 251 -18.36 23.54 -8.60
CA THR A 251 -17.07 23.11 -8.01
C THR A 251 -15.87 23.62 -8.82
N ALA A 252 -15.96 23.62 -10.16
CA ALA A 252 -14.92 24.18 -11.03
C ALA A 252 -14.77 25.71 -10.86
N ARG A 253 -15.87 26.44 -10.68
CA ARG A 253 -15.86 27.89 -10.41
C ARG A 253 -15.21 28.20 -9.06
N ASP A 254 -15.56 27.45 -8.02
CA ASP A 254 -15.03 27.62 -6.68
C ASP A 254 -13.52 27.29 -6.64
N THR A 255 -13.12 26.20 -7.31
CA THR A 255 -11.70 25.83 -7.48
C THR A 255 -10.93 26.94 -8.21
N ASN A 256 -11.51 27.52 -9.27
CA ASN A 256 -10.87 28.63 -10.00
C ASN A 256 -10.74 29.89 -9.14
N SER A 257 -11.73 30.19 -8.29
CA SER A 257 -11.68 31.30 -7.31
C SER A 257 -10.57 31.09 -6.27
N GLN A 258 -10.41 29.86 -5.77
CA GLN A 258 -9.30 29.50 -4.86
C GLN A 258 -7.93 29.62 -5.54
N LEU A 259 -7.81 29.20 -6.80
CA LEU A 259 -6.57 29.36 -7.58
C LEU A 259 -6.22 30.84 -7.80
N GLN A 260 -7.19 31.70 -8.13
CA GLN A 260 -6.98 33.15 -8.23
C GLN A 260 -6.56 33.77 -6.89
N THR A 261 -7.13 33.29 -5.77
CA THR A 261 -6.75 33.75 -4.42
C THR A 261 -5.30 33.35 -4.09
N LEU A 262 -4.86 32.17 -4.51
CA LEU A 262 -3.47 31.72 -4.36
C LEU A 262 -2.51 32.51 -5.26
N ASP A 263 -2.89 32.80 -6.51
CA ASP A 263 -2.08 33.56 -7.46
C ASP A 263 -1.81 35.00 -6.97
N ASN A 264 -2.87 35.70 -6.52
CA ASN A 264 -2.74 37.01 -5.87
C ASN A 264 -1.75 36.99 -4.70
N ARG A 265 -1.83 35.95 -3.84
CA ARG A 265 -0.96 35.81 -2.67
C ARG A 265 0.49 35.46 -3.04
N ILE A 266 0.71 34.77 -4.16
CA ILE A 266 2.05 34.55 -4.73
C ILE A 266 2.63 35.87 -5.27
N GLN A 267 1.80 36.71 -5.89
CA GLN A 267 2.21 38.03 -6.35
C GLN A 267 2.61 38.93 -5.16
N GLU A 268 1.77 39.02 -4.12
CA GLU A 268 2.07 39.75 -2.87
C GLU A 268 3.43 39.32 -2.28
N MET A 269 3.66 38.02 -2.09
CA MET A 269 4.94 37.51 -1.59
C MET A 269 6.13 37.84 -2.50
N THR A 270 5.91 37.90 -3.82
CA THR A 270 6.95 38.25 -4.80
C THR A 270 7.33 39.73 -4.72
N GLU A 271 6.34 40.61 -4.52
CA GLU A 271 6.53 42.04 -4.29
C GLU A 271 7.25 42.31 -2.96
N ASP A 272 6.88 41.61 -1.87
CA ASP A 272 7.58 41.66 -0.58
C ASP A 272 9.05 41.22 -0.69
N ILE A 273 9.33 40.11 -1.39
CA ILE A 273 10.70 39.63 -1.62
C ILE A 273 11.51 40.66 -2.43
N ALA A 274 10.89 41.32 -3.42
CA ALA A 274 11.54 42.38 -4.19
C ALA A 274 11.83 43.62 -3.33
N ALA A 275 10.90 44.04 -2.46
CA ALA A 275 11.08 45.13 -1.52
C ALA A 275 12.21 44.84 -0.51
N LEU A 276 12.22 43.65 0.10
CA LEU A 276 13.27 43.19 1.00
C LEU A 276 14.64 43.14 0.29
N ARG A 277 14.70 42.63 -0.94
CA ARG A 277 15.94 42.60 -1.74
C ARG A 277 16.49 44.01 -2.00
N ASN A 278 15.63 44.98 -2.29
CA ASN A 278 16.03 46.37 -2.50
C ASN A 278 16.48 47.06 -1.20
N ALA A 279 15.90 46.70 -0.05
CA ALA A 279 16.31 47.21 1.26
C ALA A 279 17.65 46.60 1.76
N VAL A 280 17.90 45.32 1.47
CA VAL A 280 19.08 44.57 1.95
C VAL A 280 20.34 44.82 1.09
N VAL A 281 20.20 45.37 -0.12
CA VAL A 281 21.34 45.81 -0.94
C VAL A 281 21.55 47.32 -0.74
N PRO A 282 22.34 47.76 0.26
CA PRO A 282 22.73 49.17 0.35
C PRO A 282 23.46 49.57 -0.93
N SER A 283 23.18 50.78 -1.41
CA SER A 283 23.65 51.30 -2.71
C SER A 283 25.18 51.22 -2.83
N ARG A 284 25.69 50.11 -3.37
CA ARG A 284 27.12 49.88 -3.54
C ARG A 284 27.64 50.95 -4.52
N PRO A 285 28.56 51.84 -4.11
CA PRO A 285 29.02 52.92 -4.97
C PRO A 285 29.60 52.34 -6.25
N GLN A 286 29.22 52.92 -7.40
CA GLN A 286 29.51 52.37 -8.73
C GLN A 286 31.02 52.31 -8.99
N GLY A 287 31.60 51.14 -8.71
CA GLY A 287 32.95 50.77 -9.17
C GLY A 287 32.96 50.58 -10.68
N ARG A 288 33.99 51.10 -11.34
CA ARG A 288 34.14 51.13 -12.81
C ARG A 288 33.93 49.76 -13.48
N PRO A 289 33.41 49.73 -14.72
CA PRO A 289 33.28 48.50 -15.49
C PRO A 289 34.66 47.96 -15.89
N SER A 290 34.94 46.71 -15.54
CA SER A 290 36.00 45.92 -16.19
C SER A 290 35.36 44.95 -17.19
N SER A 291 35.63 45.18 -18.47
CA SER A 291 35.37 44.22 -19.54
C SER A 291 36.13 42.91 -19.31
N SER A 292 35.46 41.75 -19.37
CA SER A 292 35.86 40.63 -20.25
C SER A 292 35.05 39.34 -20.09
N GLN A 293 34.89 38.70 -21.25
CA GLN A 293 34.92 37.25 -21.51
C GLN A 293 33.66 36.38 -21.50
N THR A 294 33.67 35.58 -22.56
CA THR A 294 32.69 34.67 -23.16
C THR A 294 32.98 33.23 -22.74
N LEU A 295 32.01 32.32 -22.97
CA LEU A 295 32.11 30.91 -23.44
C LEU A 295 31.02 30.06 -22.74
N LEU A 296 29.98 29.64 -23.46
CA LEU A 296 29.85 28.35 -24.18
C LEU A 296 29.82 27.11 -23.26
N GLY A 297 28.74 26.32 -23.36
CA GLY A 297 28.57 25.08 -22.60
C GLY A 297 27.21 24.39 -22.82
N SER A 298 26.99 23.84 -24.02
CA SER A 298 25.80 23.05 -24.38
C SER A 298 25.96 21.55 -24.06
N ASN A 299 24.87 20.84 -23.73
CA ASN A 299 24.56 19.45 -24.15
C ASN A 299 23.15 19.06 -23.68
N LEU A 300 22.21 18.71 -24.57
CA LEU A 300 21.98 17.39 -25.19
C LEU A 300 21.38 16.35 -24.23
N SER A 301 20.06 16.14 -24.34
CA SER A 301 19.30 15.07 -23.67
C SER A 301 18.72 14.12 -24.72
N TRP A 302 18.82 12.81 -24.48
CA TRP A 302 18.34 11.77 -25.38
C TRP A 302 16.90 11.40 -25.06
N TYR A 303 16.09 11.19 -26.11
CA TYR A 303 14.74 10.62 -25.99
C TYR A 303 14.72 9.23 -26.62
N ILE A 304 14.35 8.21 -25.84
CA ILE A 304 14.01 6.88 -26.33
C ILE A 304 12.61 6.57 -25.79
N GLY A 305 11.64 6.34 -26.68
CA GLY A 305 10.26 6.02 -26.36
C GLY A 305 9.79 4.81 -27.15
N GLY A 306 9.99 3.61 -26.61
CA GLY A 306 9.53 2.35 -27.20
C GLY A 306 8.03 2.11 -26.96
N SER A 307 7.38 1.46 -27.91
CA SER A 307 5.94 1.13 -27.85
C SER A 307 5.70 -0.20 -27.14
N TYR A 308 4.79 -0.24 -26.18
CA TYR A 308 4.33 -1.48 -25.54
C TYR A 308 2.79 -1.57 -25.46
N ARG A 309 2.29 -2.78 -25.66
CA ARG A 309 0.85 -3.12 -25.73
C ARG A 309 0.30 -3.56 -24.37
N SER A 310 -1.02 -3.38 -24.23
CA SER A 310 -1.86 -3.61 -23.06
C SER A 310 -1.79 -5.01 -22.42
N CYS A 311 -1.82 -5.08 -21.07
CA CYS A 311 -2.39 -6.17 -20.22
C CYS A 311 -2.15 -5.89 -18.70
N PHE A 312 -3.08 -5.25 -17.95
CA PHE A 312 -2.86 -4.89 -16.52
C PHE A 312 -4.16 -4.86 -15.68
N LEU A 313 -4.10 -5.12 -14.34
CA LEU A 313 -5.13 -5.01 -13.25
C LEU A 313 -4.49 -5.50 -11.92
N CYS A 314 -4.69 -5.00 -10.66
CA CYS A 314 -5.48 -3.96 -9.94
C CYS A 314 -4.88 -3.74 -8.51
N VAL A 315 -5.30 -2.74 -7.69
CA VAL A 315 -5.12 -2.60 -6.20
C VAL A 315 -5.99 -1.41 -5.75
N LEU A 316 -6.91 -1.64 -4.80
CA LEU A 316 -7.61 -0.61 -4.00
C LEU A 316 -8.02 -1.21 -2.63
N CYS A 317 -7.06 -1.44 -1.72
CA CYS A 317 -7.35 -1.95 -0.37
C CYS A 317 -6.38 -1.37 0.67
N VAL A 318 -6.90 -0.70 1.70
CA VAL A 318 -6.15 -0.48 2.94
C VAL A 318 -7.02 -0.60 4.19
N CYS A 319 -6.55 -1.43 5.11
CA CYS A 319 -6.97 -1.50 6.50
C CYS A 319 -6.48 -0.27 7.29
N SER A 320 -7.21 0.84 7.19
CA SER A 320 -7.47 1.68 8.36
C SER A 320 -8.49 0.95 9.24
N LYS A 321 -8.01 0.57 10.43
CA LYS A 321 -8.77 0.75 11.68
C LYS A 321 -8.54 2.18 12.16
#